data_AF-A0A2V9U7P0-F1
#
_entry.id   AF-A0A2V9U7P0-F1
#
_cell.length_a   1.000
_cell.length_b   1.000
_cell.length_c   1.000
_cell.angle_alpha   90.00
_cell.angle_beta   90.00
_cell.angle_gamma   90.00
#
_symmetry.space_group_name_H-M   'P 1'
#
loop_
_entity.id
_entity.type
_entity.pdbx_description
1 polymer ?
#
loop_
_entity_poly.entity_id
_entity_poly.type
_entity_poly.pdbx_seq_one_letter_code
_entity_poly.pdbx_strand_id
1 'polypeptide(L)'
;SLYTKPRQWALSPGYEFGDYGFDRPILAGCIACHSGQPRPVPDGNGRFQEPTFAELAIGCENCHGPGEAHIAAAEMGSPMGSITNPAKLSSWLADNICMLCHQTGDARVLQAGKTYRDFRPGAELDDSLGIFLVPFGRDSAPKDDLLEHYLSMRLSKCYLRSSGRLSCISCHDPHVQPSPTDAPEYFRKKCLACHTEKSCALPLSLRQHKTPPDDCAGCHMPKRNVTVISHSVLTNHRIVAQAEEAFPDAAFHMTTPQLSDLVHLSADPTKQNAPPLLTQLQAYAQIILAHPEYRARYWSVAQQLKATHADNVYVLEALADEALQRHNPEGASLAIRYLQDALHRGATNPSDFEELADLLVAAKRLSEAVDVLRQGMVSAPYDAELYRRATKVYFALNEGKSACAVAAQGVQRFPQDDEFRTLLNRCGTAAGGMNN
;
A
#
# COMPACT_ATOMS: atom_id res chain seq x y z
N SER A 1 -8.81 -1.45 -18.73
CA SER A 1 -8.48 -2.83 -18.38
C SER A 1 -9.54 -3.82 -18.81
N LEU A 2 -9.14 -4.99 -19.32
CA LEU A 2 -10.05 -6.10 -19.62
C LEU A 2 -10.23 -6.95 -18.37
N TYR A 3 -11.45 -7.00 -17.84
CA TYR A 3 -11.79 -7.84 -16.69
C TYR A 3 -12.23 -9.22 -17.19
N THR A 4 -11.40 -10.23 -16.96
CA THR A 4 -11.58 -11.58 -17.55
C THR A 4 -12.81 -12.32 -17.06
N LYS A 5 -13.16 -12.18 -15.76
CA LYS A 5 -14.35 -12.82 -15.17
C LYS A 5 -15.67 -12.30 -15.76
N PRO A 6 -15.95 -10.98 -15.75
CA PRO A 6 -17.14 -10.42 -16.38
C PRO A 6 -17.03 -10.31 -17.92
N ARG A 7 -15.85 -10.57 -18.51
CA ARG A 7 -15.56 -10.46 -19.95
C ARG A 7 -15.87 -9.07 -20.52
N GLN A 8 -15.56 -8.01 -19.77
CA GLN A 8 -15.85 -6.64 -20.16
C GLN A 8 -14.65 -5.72 -19.95
N TRP A 9 -14.59 -4.67 -20.76
CA TRP A 9 -13.66 -3.57 -20.55
C TRP A 9 -14.21 -2.62 -19.49
N ALA A 10 -13.36 -2.22 -18.55
CA ALA A 10 -13.65 -1.15 -17.60
C ALA A 10 -12.37 -0.43 -17.18
N LEU A 11 -12.51 0.66 -16.43
CA LEU A 11 -11.38 1.42 -15.90
C LEU A 11 -10.57 0.56 -14.92
N SER A 12 -9.25 0.79 -14.88
CA SER A 12 -8.40 0.23 -13.82
C SER A 12 -8.74 0.93 -12.51
N PRO A 13 -8.64 0.26 -11.35
CA PRO A 13 -8.91 0.89 -10.07
C PRO A 13 -8.09 2.17 -9.85
N GLY A 14 -8.79 3.23 -9.48
CA GLY A 14 -8.25 4.57 -9.32
C GLY A 14 -8.58 5.49 -10.50
N TYR A 15 -8.67 4.97 -11.74
CA TYR A 15 -8.95 5.77 -12.94
C TYR A 15 -10.38 6.31 -12.97
N GLU A 16 -11.25 5.86 -12.07
CA GLU A 16 -12.58 6.42 -11.86
C GLU A 16 -12.52 7.85 -11.28
N PHE A 17 -11.41 8.22 -10.64
CA PHE A 17 -11.25 9.52 -9.96
C PHE A 17 -10.40 10.52 -10.75
N GLY A 18 -9.81 10.11 -11.87
CA GLY A 18 -8.97 10.96 -12.70
C GLY A 18 -8.39 10.25 -13.92
N ASP A 19 -8.00 11.02 -14.94
CA ASP A 19 -7.25 10.49 -16.07
C ASP A 19 -5.76 10.46 -15.74
N TYR A 20 -5.26 9.28 -15.39
CA TYR A 20 -3.84 9.04 -15.12
C TYR A 20 -3.07 8.56 -16.35
N GLY A 21 -3.70 8.55 -17.54
CA GLY A 21 -3.10 8.09 -18.79
C GLY A 21 -2.47 6.70 -18.71
N PHE A 22 -1.29 6.54 -19.32
CA PHE A 22 -0.56 5.27 -19.33
C PHE A 22 0.72 5.30 -18.48
N ASP A 23 0.91 6.35 -17.69
CA ASP A 23 2.19 6.69 -17.06
C ASP A 23 2.21 6.45 -15.55
N ARG A 24 1.10 5.99 -14.96
CA ARG A 24 1.03 5.68 -13.53
C ARG A 24 2.10 4.62 -13.17
N PRO A 25 3.11 4.97 -12.34
CA PRO A 25 4.17 4.03 -12.02
C PRO A 25 3.64 2.86 -11.17
N ILE A 26 4.12 1.65 -11.46
CA ILE A 26 3.88 0.48 -10.62
C ILE A 26 5.00 0.43 -9.57
N LEU A 27 4.67 0.75 -8.33
CA LEU A 27 5.64 0.80 -7.24
C LEU A 27 5.99 -0.59 -6.71
N ALA A 28 7.14 -0.68 -6.03
CA ALA A 28 7.64 -1.91 -5.41
C ALA A 28 6.61 -2.58 -4.48
N GLY A 29 5.86 -1.79 -3.71
CA GLY A 29 4.84 -2.32 -2.79
C GLY A 29 3.67 -2.99 -3.50
N CYS A 30 3.27 -2.49 -4.66
CA CYS A 30 2.22 -3.13 -5.47
C CYS A 30 2.75 -4.47 -6.01
N ILE A 31 3.89 -4.44 -6.68
CA ILE A 31 4.37 -5.61 -7.42
C ILE A 31 4.88 -6.73 -6.51
N ALA A 32 5.27 -6.41 -5.27
CA ALA A 32 5.59 -7.40 -4.24
C ALA A 32 4.44 -8.37 -3.95
N CYS A 33 3.20 -7.94 -4.15
CA CYS A 33 1.99 -8.77 -3.98
C CYS A 33 1.49 -9.38 -5.30
N HIS A 34 2.07 -8.98 -6.44
CA HIS A 34 1.59 -9.31 -7.79
C HIS A 34 2.62 -10.04 -8.64
N SER A 35 3.77 -10.41 -8.09
CA SER A 35 4.83 -11.17 -8.77
C SER A 35 5.62 -12.03 -7.78
N GLY A 36 6.33 -13.02 -8.29
CA GLY A 36 7.09 -13.94 -7.43
C GLY A 36 8.32 -13.28 -6.83
N GLN A 37 9.17 -12.72 -7.69
CA GLN A 37 10.45 -12.11 -7.29
C GLN A 37 10.70 -10.83 -8.10
N PRO A 38 10.07 -9.70 -7.74
CA PRO A 38 10.34 -8.42 -8.39
C PRO A 38 11.72 -7.90 -8.00
N ARG A 39 12.37 -7.19 -8.92
CA ARG A 39 13.69 -6.57 -8.72
C ARG A 39 13.63 -5.04 -8.80
N PRO A 40 12.94 -4.36 -7.86
CA PRO A 40 12.87 -2.91 -7.86
C PRO A 40 14.26 -2.31 -7.69
N VAL A 41 14.49 -1.17 -8.34
CA VAL A 41 15.63 -0.32 -8.04
C VAL A 41 15.27 0.48 -6.78
N PRO A 42 16.11 0.45 -5.73
CA PRO A 42 15.90 1.28 -4.54
C PRO A 42 15.68 2.74 -4.93
N ASP A 43 14.68 3.37 -4.30
CA ASP A 43 14.32 4.78 -4.50
C ASP A 43 14.00 5.17 -5.96
N GLY A 44 13.80 4.18 -6.84
CA GLY A 44 13.67 4.40 -8.28
C GLY A 44 12.26 4.75 -8.76
N ASN A 45 11.30 5.01 -7.86
CA ASN A 45 9.90 5.38 -8.17
C ASN A 45 9.27 4.56 -9.32
N GLY A 46 9.20 3.22 -9.16
CA GLY A 46 8.64 2.32 -10.18
C GLY A 46 9.65 1.82 -11.22
N ARG A 47 10.95 2.02 -11.00
CA ARG A 47 12.03 1.41 -11.80
C ARG A 47 12.41 0.03 -11.30
N PHE A 48 12.81 -0.83 -12.23
CA PHE A 48 13.23 -2.20 -11.98
C PHE A 48 14.55 -2.51 -12.68
N GLN A 49 15.31 -3.45 -12.13
CA GLN A 49 16.52 -3.99 -12.75
C GLN A 49 16.15 -4.87 -13.95
N GLU A 50 17.12 -5.18 -14.82
CA GLU A 50 16.93 -6.16 -15.90
C GLU A 50 17.55 -7.52 -15.53
N PRO A 51 16.83 -8.65 -15.70
CA PRO A 51 15.38 -8.72 -15.92
C PRO A 51 14.57 -8.22 -14.70
N THR A 52 13.39 -7.64 -14.97
CA THR A 52 12.46 -7.06 -13.97
C THR A 52 12.03 -8.04 -12.89
N PHE A 53 11.82 -9.30 -13.28
CA PHE A 53 11.34 -10.37 -12.43
C PHE A 53 12.27 -11.57 -12.53
N ALA A 54 12.69 -12.12 -11.39
CA ALA A 54 13.27 -13.46 -11.37
C ALA A 54 12.17 -14.53 -11.45
N GLU A 55 10.98 -14.24 -10.91
CA GLU A 55 9.76 -15.06 -11.03
C GLU A 55 8.55 -14.17 -11.33
N LEU A 56 7.81 -14.51 -12.39
CA LEU A 56 6.70 -13.69 -12.90
C LEU A 56 5.45 -13.76 -12.03
N ALA A 57 5.02 -14.97 -11.65
CA ALA A 57 3.83 -15.19 -10.84
C ALA A 57 4.19 -15.39 -9.37
N ILE A 58 3.23 -15.21 -8.46
CA ILE A 58 3.37 -15.63 -7.06
C ILE A 58 3.72 -17.12 -7.06
N GLY A 59 4.96 -17.43 -6.66
CA GLY A 59 5.58 -18.74 -6.75
C GLY A 59 5.72 -19.40 -5.40
N CYS A 60 6.42 -20.54 -5.39
CA CYS A 60 6.69 -21.33 -4.19
C CYS A 60 7.38 -20.47 -3.12
N GLU A 61 8.37 -19.67 -3.53
CA GLU A 61 9.24 -18.94 -2.62
C GLU A 61 8.53 -17.80 -1.87
N ASN A 62 7.42 -17.28 -2.40
CA ASN A 62 6.61 -16.28 -1.70
C ASN A 62 6.03 -16.81 -0.38
N CYS A 63 5.74 -18.12 -0.33
CA CYS A 63 5.12 -18.78 0.83
C CYS A 63 6.08 -19.70 1.58
N HIS A 64 7.12 -20.19 0.92
CA HIS A 64 8.06 -21.17 1.47
C HIS A 64 9.47 -20.60 1.73
N GLY A 65 9.74 -19.38 1.26
CA GLY A 65 11.06 -18.75 1.30
C GLY A 65 11.99 -19.24 0.19
N PRO A 66 13.21 -18.68 0.10
CA PRO A 66 14.18 -19.03 -0.94
C PRO A 66 14.51 -20.53 -0.97
N GLY A 67 14.45 -21.14 -2.15
CA GLY A 67 14.60 -22.58 -2.35
C GLY A 67 16.03 -23.06 -2.58
N GLU A 68 17.01 -22.16 -2.76
CA GLU A 68 18.41 -22.51 -3.09
C GLU A 68 19.01 -23.51 -2.10
N ALA A 69 18.93 -23.23 -0.80
CA ALA A 69 19.44 -24.12 0.25
C ALA A 69 18.68 -25.46 0.28
N HIS A 70 17.40 -25.46 -0.12
CA HIS A 70 16.60 -26.68 -0.20
C HIS A 70 17.01 -27.58 -1.35
N ILE A 71 17.30 -27.01 -2.51
CA ILE A 71 17.80 -27.76 -3.67
C ILE A 71 19.17 -28.38 -3.33
N ALA A 72 20.09 -27.61 -2.76
CA ALA A 72 21.39 -28.12 -2.32
C ALA A 72 21.25 -29.26 -1.31
N ALA A 73 20.34 -29.11 -0.33
CA ALA A 73 20.06 -30.17 0.64
C ALA A 73 19.42 -31.42 0.00
N ALA A 74 18.58 -31.24 -1.03
CA ALA A 74 17.97 -32.34 -1.79
C ALA A 74 19.03 -33.14 -2.57
N GLU A 75 19.97 -32.46 -3.21
CA GLU A 75 21.10 -33.08 -3.92
C GLU A 75 22.00 -33.90 -2.99
N MET A 76 22.13 -33.47 -1.73
CA MET A 76 22.82 -34.21 -0.67
C MET A 76 21.95 -35.30 0.01
N GLY A 77 20.71 -35.52 -0.47
CA GLY A 77 19.79 -36.54 0.07
C GLY A 77 19.16 -36.19 1.43
N SER A 78 19.25 -34.94 1.88
CA SER A 78 18.74 -34.48 3.19
C SER A 78 17.90 -33.18 3.11
N PRO A 79 16.85 -33.09 2.27
CA PRO A 79 16.06 -31.86 2.06
C PRO A 79 15.08 -31.51 3.19
N MET A 80 14.96 -32.38 4.21
CA MET A 80 13.95 -32.19 5.26
C MET A 80 14.33 -31.03 6.17
N GLY A 81 13.40 -30.07 6.32
CA GLY A 81 13.58 -28.92 7.20
C GLY A 81 14.41 -27.78 6.62
N SER A 82 14.89 -27.90 5.37
CA SER A 82 15.66 -26.85 4.68
C SER A 82 14.79 -25.80 3.99
N ILE A 83 13.46 -25.92 4.08
CA ILE A 83 12.48 -24.98 3.53
C ILE A 83 11.30 -24.82 4.49
N THR A 84 10.74 -23.62 4.56
CA THR A 84 9.61 -23.36 5.44
C THR A 84 8.40 -24.16 5.01
N ASN A 85 7.73 -24.82 5.96
CA ASN A 85 6.43 -25.42 5.74
C ASN A 85 5.39 -24.66 6.57
N PRO A 86 4.50 -23.85 5.96
CA PRO A 86 3.49 -23.08 6.68
C PRO A 86 2.59 -23.92 7.60
N ALA A 87 2.33 -25.18 7.26
CA ALA A 87 1.52 -26.08 8.08
C ALA A 87 2.20 -26.51 9.40
N LYS A 88 3.50 -26.26 9.55
CA LYS A 88 4.26 -26.50 10.79
C LYS A 88 4.43 -25.25 11.65
N LEU A 89 3.99 -24.08 11.17
CA LEU A 89 4.06 -22.82 11.90
C LEU A 89 2.88 -22.69 12.88
N SER A 90 2.99 -21.75 13.84
CA SER A 90 1.81 -21.28 14.57
C SER A 90 0.83 -20.62 13.59
N SER A 91 -0.47 -20.65 13.90
CA SER A 91 -1.48 -20.02 13.03
C SER A 91 -1.17 -18.56 12.74
N TRP A 92 -0.70 -17.81 13.73
CA TRP A 92 -0.32 -16.41 13.55
C TRP A 92 0.86 -16.23 12.58
N LEU A 93 1.94 -17.02 12.71
CA LEU A 93 3.08 -16.95 11.78
C LEU A 93 2.72 -17.44 10.36
N ALA A 94 1.81 -18.42 10.24
CA ALA A 94 1.30 -18.82 8.93
C ALA A 94 0.49 -17.69 8.27
N ASP A 95 -0.36 -16.99 9.05
CA ASP A 95 -1.16 -15.86 8.56
C ASP A 95 -0.30 -14.67 8.15
N ASN A 96 0.88 -14.47 8.77
CA ASN A 96 1.82 -13.41 8.40
C ASN A 96 2.24 -13.50 6.91
N ILE A 97 2.36 -14.71 6.37
CA ILE A 97 2.64 -14.95 4.94
C ILE A 97 1.50 -14.39 4.07
N CYS A 98 0.26 -14.63 4.47
CA CYS A 98 -0.92 -14.17 3.75
C CYS A 98 -1.13 -12.66 3.92
N MET A 99 -0.86 -12.12 5.11
CA MET A 99 -0.96 -10.69 5.43
C MET A 99 -0.08 -9.82 4.56
N LEU A 100 1.07 -10.33 4.09
CA LEU A 100 1.91 -9.59 3.15
C LEU A 100 1.13 -9.10 1.93
N CYS A 101 0.12 -9.85 1.45
CA CYS A 101 -0.65 -9.48 0.25
C CYS A 101 -2.12 -9.17 0.53
N HIS A 102 -2.73 -9.88 1.50
CA HIS A 102 -4.17 -9.85 1.77
C HIS A 102 -4.56 -9.00 2.99
N GLN A 103 -3.64 -8.18 3.48
CA GLN A 103 -3.85 -7.22 4.56
C GLN A 103 -3.23 -5.87 4.18
N THR A 104 -4.05 -4.82 3.99
CA THR A 104 -3.56 -3.49 3.61
C THR A 104 -3.37 -2.58 4.80
N GLY A 105 -4.42 -2.37 5.60
CA GLY A 105 -4.47 -1.32 6.61
C GLY A 105 -4.49 0.10 6.03
N ASP A 106 -4.34 1.10 6.90
CA ASP A 106 -4.25 2.51 6.53
C ASP A 106 -2.80 2.97 6.29
N ALA A 107 -1.83 2.23 6.84
CA ALA A 107 -0.42 2.41 6.52
C ALA A 107 0.36 1.08 6.52
N ARG A 108 1.29 0.97 5.58
CA ARG A 108 2.25 -0.14 5.45
C ARG A 108 3.65 0.43 5.47
N VAL A 109 4.39 0.16 6.54
CA VAL A 109 5.69 0.80 6.80
C VAL A 109 6.78 -0.25 6.82
N LEU A 110 7.72 -0.18 5.88
CA LEU A 110 8.91 -1.01 5.91
C LEU A 110 9.76 -0.63 7.13
N GLN A 111 10.26 -1.62 7.86
CA GLN A 111 11.19 -1.35 8.96
C GLN A 111 12.48 -0.74 8.40
N ALA A 112 13.23 -0.03 9.25
CA ALA A 112 14.42 0.69 8.83
C ALA A 112 15.42 -0.22 8.09
N GLY A 113 15.80 0.19 6.87
CA GLY A 113 16.73 -0.56 6.01
C GLY A 113 16.15 -1.84 5.40
N LYS A 114 14.85 -2.10 5.52
CA LYS A 114 14.18 -3.26 4.94
C LYS A 114 13.47 -2.91 3.64
N THR A 115 13.30 -3.93 2.82
CA THR A 115 12.54 -3.94 1.58
C THR A 115 11.49 -5.05 1.64
N TYR A 116 10.53 -5.03 0.71
CA TYR A 116 9.54 -6.12 0.60
C TYR A 116 10.17 -7.51 0.36
N ARG A 117 11.42 -7.58 -0.09
CA ARG A 117 12.15 -8.84 -0.31
C ARG A 117 12.79 -9.39 0.97
N ASP A 118 12.82 -8.63 2.04
CA ASP A 118 13.45 -9.03 3.30
C ASP A 118 12.51 -9.87 4.18
N PHE A 119 11.21 -9.87 3.91
CA PHE A 119 10.30 -10.80 4.56
C PHE A 119 10.68 -12.24 4.22
N ARG A 120 10.71 -13.10 5.24
CA ARG A 120 11.01 -14.53 5.13
C ARG A 120 9.85 -15.31 5.72
N PRO A 121 9.17 -16.17 4.95
CA PRO A 121 8.13 -17.03 5.49
C PRO A 121 8.63 -17.85 6.68
N GLY A 122 7.93 -17.75 7.81
CA GLY A 122 8.33 -18.31 9.10
C GLY A 122 8.94 -17.31 10.08
N ALA A 123 9.35 -16.13 9.62
CA ALA A 123 9.67 -14.98 10.46
C ALA A 123 8.42 -14.09 10.67
N GLU A 124 8.50 -13.18 11.63
CA GLU A 124 7.44 -12.21 11.88
C GLU A 124 7.41 -11.19 10.74
N LEU A 125 6.23 -10.91 10.20
CA LEU A 125 6.04 -9.89 9.17
C LEU A 125 6.53 -8.54 9.70
N ASP A 126 6.27 -8.26 10.97
CA ASP A 126 6.63 -7.02 11.64
C ASP A 126 8.13 -6.71 11.62
N ASP A 127 9.00 -7.73 11.54
CA ASP A 127 10.46 -7.55 11.45
C ASP A 127 10.88 -6.88 10.13
N SER A 128 10.01 -6.91 9.11
CA SER A 128 10.24 -6.33 7.79
C SER A 128 9.24 -5.24 7.42
N LEU A 129 7.98 -5.40 7.83
CA LEU A 129 6.87 -4.53 7.45
C LEU A 129 5.82 -4.46 8.56
N GLY A 130 5.60 -3.25 9.10
CA GLY A 130 4.48 -2.95 9.98
C GLY A 130 3.20 -2.61 9.21
N ILE A 131 2.06 -3.09 9.69
CA ILE A 131 0.72 -2.76 9.17
C ILE A 131 -0.07 -2.04 10.26
N PHE A 132 -0.52 -0.83 9.96
CA PHE A 132 -1.21 0.05 10.90
C PHE A 132 -2.61 0.40 10.41
N LEU A 133 -3.54 0.57 11.35
CA LEU A 133 -4.88 1.04 11.07
C LEU A 133 -5.31 2.15 12.01
N VAL A 134 -6.12 3.06 11.51
CA VAL A 134 -6.91 4.01 12.30
C VAL A 134 -8.03 3.22 12.98
N PRO A 135 -8.17 3.29 14.31
CA PRO A 135 -9.24 2.59 15.01
C PRO A 135 -10.61 3.16 14.61
N PHE A 136 -11.57 2.28 14.33
CA PHE A 136 -12.95 2.66 14.03
C PHE A 136 -13.85 2.48 15.26
N GLY A 137 -14.90 3.29 15.35
CA GLY A 137 -15.93 3.21 16.38
C GLY A 137 -17.15 2.40 15.92
N ARG A 138 -18.12 2.22 16.82
CA ARG A 138 -19.38 1.52 16.49
C ARG A 138 -20.14 2.19 15.35
N ASP A 139 -20.13 3.51 15.32
CA ASP A 139 -20.87 4.32 14.35
C ASP A 139 -20.12 4.50 13.02
N SER A 140 -18.82 4.16 12.99
CA SER A 140 -17.94 4.28 11.81
C SER A 140 -17.35 2.94 11.35
N ALA A 141 -17.93 1.82 11.79
CA ALA A 141 -17.43 0.50 11.44
C ALA A 141 -17.44 0.30 9.90
N PRO A 142 -16.34 -0.23 9.34
CA PRO A 142 -16.20 -0.34 7.89
C PRO A 142 -17.26 -1.28 7.31
N LYS A 143 -17.87 -0.82 6.21
CA LYS A 143 -18.87 -1.57 5.44
C LYS A 143 -18.24 -2.25 4.22
N ASP A 144 -17.14 -1.67 3.73
CA ASP A 144 -16.35 -2.13 2.59
C ASP A 144 -14.94 -2.45 3.10
N ASP A 145 -14.51 -3.71 2.94
CA ASP A 145 -13.24 -4.21 3.50
C ASP A 145 -12.37 -4.72 2.35
N LEU A 146 -11.57 -3.82 1.77
CA LEU A 146 -10.64 -4.11 0.68
C LEU A 146 -9.33 -4.69 1.22
N LEU A 147 -9.07 -5.98 0.97
CA LEU A 147 -7.86 -6.66 1.43
C LEU A 147 -7.66 -6.50 2.96
N GLU A 148 -8.73 -6.67 3.72
CA GLU A 148 -8.75 -6.67 5.19
C GLU A 148 -9.09 -8.07 5.72
N HIS A 149 -8.60 -9.11 5.03
CA HIS A 149 -9.02 -10.49 5.26
C HIS A 149 -8.59 -10.98 6.64
N TYR A 150 -7.37 -10.66 7.07
CA TYR A 150 -6.85 -11.08 8.37
C TYR A 150 -7.55 -10.35 9.50
N LEU A 151 -7.74 -9.02 9.41
CA LEU A 151 -8.53 -8.26 10.39
C LEU A 151 -9.94 -8.83 10.53
N SER A 152 -10.65 -9.02 9.42
CA SER A 152 -12.00 -9.58 9.40
C SER A 152 -12.04 -10.97 10.04
N MET A 153 -11.11 -11.86 9.66
CA MET A 153 -10.99 -13.20 10.22
C MET A 153 -10.75 -13.15 11.73
N ARG A 154 -9.81 -12.32 12.20
CA ARG A 154 -9.47 -12.16 13.62
C ARG A 154 -10.67 -11.73 14.48
N LEU A 155 -11.58 -10.94 13.89
CA LEU A 155 -12.80 -10.46 14.53
C LEU A 155 -13.98 -11.46 14.43
N SER A 156 -13.82 -12.59 13.75
CA SER A 156 -14.85 -13.63 13.72
C SER A 156 -14.97 -14.38 15.06
N LYS A 157 -16.18 -14.84 15.39
CA LYS A 157 -16.38 -15.74 16.54
C LYS A 157 -15.59 -17.03 16.39
N CYS A 158 -15.42 -17.52 15.17
CA CYS A 158 -14.63 -18.72 14.86
C CYS A 158 -13.17 -18.54 15.28
N TYR A 159 -12.54 -17.44 14.89
CA TYR A 159 -11.15 -17.17 15.25
C TYR A 159 -10.99 -16.99 16.76
N LEU A 160 -11.80 -16.13 17.37
CA LEU A 160 -11.76 -15.85 18.81
C LEU A 160 -11.95 -17.10 19.67
N ARG A 161 -12.79 -18.04 19.23
CA ARG A 161 -13.04 -19.32 19.93
C ARG A 161 -12.13 -20.47 19.52
N SER A 162 -11.29 -20.29 18.49
CA SER A 162 -10.37 -21.32 18.03
C SER A 162 -9.19 -21.54 18.98
N SER A 163 -8.93 -20.57 19.87
CA SER A 163 -7.77 -20.53 20.76
C SER A 163 -6.45 -20.62 20.00
N GLY A 164 -6.32 -19.85 18.91
CA GLY A 164 -5.10 -19.77 18.10
C GLY A 164 -4.86 -20.94 17.14
N ARG A 165 -5.91 -21.75 16.85
CA ARG A 165 -5.84 -22.88 15.91
C ARG A 165 -6.33 -22.56 14.49
N LEU A 166 -7.12 -21.49 14.33
CA LEU A 166 -7.64 -21.07 13.03
C LEU A 166 -6.63 -20.16 12.33
N SER A 167 -6.38 -20.42 11.06
CA SER A 167 -5.51 -19.65 10.16
C SER A 167 -6.09 -19.63 8.74
N CYS A 168 -5.52 -18.85 7.84
CA CYS A 168 -5.87 -18.84 6.42
C CYS A 168 -5.83 -20.26 5.82
N ILE A 169 -4.79 -21.03 6.15
CA ILE A 169 -4.56 -22.39 5.60
C ILE A 169 -5.45 -23.47 6.24
N SER A 170 -6.19 -23.13 7.30
CA SER A 170 -7.25 -24.01 7.82
C SER A 170 -8.42 -24.14 6.83
N CYS A 171 -8.62 -23.13 5.98
CA CYS A 171 -9.69 -23.08 4.98
C CYS A 171 -9.15 -23.19 3.54
N HIS A 172 -8.04 -22.53 3.26
CA HIS A 172 -7.43 -22.48 1.93
C HIS A 172 -6.28 -23.47 1.79
N ASP A 173 -6.22 -24.15 0.65
CA ASP A 173 -5.00 -24.85 0.24
C ASP A 173 -4.35 -24.01 -0.86
N PRO A 174 -3.18 -23.40 -0.62
CA PRO A 174 -2.51 -22.56 -1.60
C PRO A 174 -2.15 -23.27 -2.91
N HIS A 175 -2.14 -24.61 -2.93
CA HIS A 175 -1.80 -25.42 -4.10
C HIS A 175 -3.02 -25.89 -4.89
N VAL A 176 -4.23 -25.64 -4.38
CA VAL A 176 -5.48 -26.14 -4.98
C VAL A 176 -6.49 -25.00 -5.09
N GLN A 177 -6.88 -24.70 -6.33
CA GLN A 177 -8.01 -23.83 -6.60
C GLN A 177 -9.24 -24.70 -6.93
N PRO A 178 -10.24 -24.80 -6.03
CA PRO A 178 -11.46 -25.55 -6.33
C PRO A 178 -12.21 -24.89 -7.49
N SER A 179 -12.80 -25.72 -8.35
CA SER A 179 -13.66 -25.23 -9.43
C SER A 179 -14.91 -24.54 -8.86
N PRO A 180 -15.60 -23.66 -9.62
CA PRO A 180 -16.84 -23.05 -9.15
C PRO A 180 -17.93 -24.07 -8.74
N THR A 181 -17.93 -25.27 -9.33
CA THR A 181 -18.88 -26.34 -9.00
C THR A 181 -18.51 -27.07 -7.71
N ASP A 182 -17.20 -27.24 -7.45
CA ASP A 182 -16.71 -27.99 -6.28
C ASP A 182 -16.55 -27.10 -5.04
N ALA A 183 -16.39 -25.79 -5.23
CA ALA A 183 -16.15 -24.83 -4.17
C ALA A 183 -17.16 -24.91 -3.00
N PRO A 184 -18.48 -25.02 -3.22
CA PRO A 184 -19.45 -25.11 -2.12
C PRO A 184 -19.18 -26.31 -1.20
N GLU A 185 -18.98 -27.50 -1.76
CA GLU A 185 -18.69 -28.70 -0.96
C GLU A 185 -17.29 -28.61 -0.32
N TYR A 186 -16.29 -28.13 -1.05
CA TYR A 186 -14.93 -27.96 -0.56
C TYR A 186 -14.90 -27.09 0.70
N PHE A 187 -15.48 -25.89 0.65
CA PHE A 187 -15.48 -24.97 1.79
C PHE A 187 -16.42 -25.42 2.91
N ARG A 188 -17.55 -26.06 2.58
CA ARG A 188 -18.42 -26.70 3.58
C ARG A 188 -17.66 -27.71 4.44
N LYS A 189 -16.81 -28.55 3.83
CA LYS A 189 -15.95 -29.51 4.56
C LYS A 189 -14.99 -28.79 5.52
N LYS A 190 -14.47 -27.61 5.16
CA LYS A 190 -13.61 -26.80 6.06
C LYS A 190 -14.39 -26.30 7.26
N CYS A 191 -15.63 -25.81 7.07
CA CYS A 191 -16.50 -25.43 8.18
C CYS A 191 -16.76 -26.62 9.13
N LEU A 192 -17.05 -27.79 8.56
CA LEU A 192 -17.36 -29.00 9.32
C LEU A 192 -16.17 -29.68 10.00
N ALA A 193 -14.95 -29.19 9.80
CA ALA A 193 -13.80 -29.64 10.61
C ALA A 193 -13.94 -29.21 12.09
N CYS A 194 -14.69 -28.14 12.36
CA CYS A 194 -14.96 -27.62 13.70
C CYS A 194 -16.45 -27.59 14.05
N HIS A 195 -17.32 -27.51 13.05
CA HIS A 195 -18.77 -27.47 13.21
C HIS A 195 -19.42 -28.82 12.88
N THR A 196 -20.67 -29.00 13.28
CA THR A 196 -21.49 -30.16 12.88
C THR A 196 -22.71 -29.68 12.10
N GLU A 197 -23.44 -30.60 11.48
CA GLU A 197 -24.73 -30.30 10.84
C GLU A 197 -25.72 -29.58 11.76
N LYS A 198 -25.60 -29.81 13.08
CA LYS A 198 -26.47 -29.20 14.10
C LYS A 198 -26.01 -27.79 14.51
N SER A 199 -24.83 -27.36 14.06
CA SER A 199 -24.33 -26.00 14.35
C SER A 199 -25.11 -24.93 13.59
N CYS A 200 -25.71 -25.27 12.43
CA CYS A 200 -26.65 -24.40 11.76
C CYS A 200 -28.06 -24.65 12.30
N ALA A 201 -28.70 -23.61 12.83
CA ALA A 201 -30.06 -23.71 13.35
C ALA A 201 -31.13 -23.85 12.23
N LEU A 202 -30.76 -23.59 10.97
CA LEU A 202 -31.68 -23.75 9.84
C LEU A 202 -31.86 -25.23 9.49
N PRO A 203 -33.10 -25.70 9.27
CA PRO A 203 -33.38 -27.04 8.76
C PRO A 203 -32.59 -27.35 7.49
N LEU A 204 -32.08 -28.58 7.37
CA LEU A 204 -31.35 -29.04 6.19
C LEU A 204 -32.17 -28.84 4.90
N SER A 205 -33.49 -29.06 4.95
CA SER A 205 -34.38 -28.81 3.83
C SER A 205 -34.23 -27.38 3.30
N LEU A 206 -34.27 -26.35 4.16
CA LEU A 206 -34.10 -24.96 3.74
C LEU A 206 -32.70 -24.68 3.17
N ARG A 207 -31.67 -25.30 3.74
CA ARG A 207 -30.29 -25.19 3.24
C ARG A 207 -30.16 -25.79 1.84
N GLN A 208 -30.79 -26.94 1.60
CA GLN A 208 -30.78 -27.63 0.30
C GLN A 208 -31.57 -26.90 -0.79
N HIS A 209 -32.52 -26.03 -0.45
CA HIS A 209 -33.26 -25.21 -1.43
C HIS A 209 -32.48 -23.95 -1.87
N LYS A 210 -31.27 -23.70 -1.34
CA LYS A 210 -30.38 -22.65 -1.84
C LYS A 210 -29.69 -23.09 -3.13
N THR A 211 -29.19 -22.09 -3.87
CA THR A 211 -28.35 -22.31 -5.05
C THR A 211 -27.05 -21.54 -4.86
N PRO A 212 -25.91 -22.22 -4.65
CA PRO A 212 -25.75 -23.67 -4.51
C PRO A 212 -26.37 -24.25 -3.22
N PRO A 213 -26.76 -25.55 -3.22
CA PRO A 213 -27.41 -26.18 -2.07
C PRO A 213 -26.41 -26.38 -0.93
N ASP A 214 -26.87 -26.07 0.29
CA ASP A 214 -26.15 -26.35 1.53
C ASP A 214 -24.73 -25.75 1.63
N ASP A 215 -24.56 -24.57 1.04
CA ASP A 215 -23.32 -23.81 1.00
C ASP A 215 -23.15 -22.91 2.24
N CYS A 216 -22.38 -23.39 3.23
CA CYS A 216 -22.09 -22.63 4.45
C CYS A 216 -21.44 -21.27 4.15
N ALA A 217 -20.49 -21.22 3.21
CA ALA A 217 -19.77 -19.99 2.87
C ALA A 217 -20.71 -18.99 2.18
N GLY A 218 -21.63 -19.46 1.33
CA GLY A 218 -22.63 -18.63 0.68
C GLY A 218 -23.54 -17.86 1.65
N CYS A 219 -23.83 -18.41 2.83
CA CYS A 219 -24.62 -17.71 3.87
C CYS A 219 -23.76 -16.97 4.88
N HIS A 220 -22.66 -17.57 5.35
CA HIS A 220 -21.88 -17.04 6.47
C HIS A 220 -20.73 -16.12 6.04
N MET A 221 -20.35 -16.15 4.77
CA MET A 221 -19.30 -15.29 4.22
C MET A 221 -19.86 -14.50 3.02
N PRO A 222 -20.86 -13.63 3.26
CA PRO A 222 -21.53 -12.93 2.17
C PRO A 222 -20.53 -12.09 1.37
N LYS A 223 -20.78 -12.06 0.07
CA LYS A 223 -20.09 -11.20 -0.88
C LYS A 223 -20.39 -9.73 -0.56
N ARG A 224 -19.33 -8.91 -0.46
CA ARG A 224 -19.42 -7.46 -0.27
C ARG A 224 -19.10 -6.75 -1.58
N ASN A 225 -19.89 -5.73 -1.89
CA ASN A 225 -19.57 -4.82 -2.98
C ASN A 225 -18.30 -4.07 -2.64
N VAL A 226 -17.43 -3.90 -3.62
CA VAL A 226 -16.25 -3.07 -3.49
C VAL A 226 -16.52 -1.78 -4.24
N THR A 227 -16.52 -0.66 -3.53
CA THR A 227 -16.77 0.67 -4.10
C THR A 227 -15.61 1.18 -4.97
N VAL A 228 -14.37 0.75 -4.71
CA VAL A 228 -13.14 1.29 -5.34
C VAL A 228 -12.53 0.37 -6.42
N ILE A 229 -12.90 -0.90 -6.48
CA ILE A 229 -12.50 -1.84 -7.53
C ILE A 229 -13.77 -2.31 -8.24
N SER A 230 -14.19 -1.55 -9.25
CA SER A 230 -15.27 -1.94 -10.14
C SER A 230 -15.07 -3.40 -10.57
N HIS A 231 -16.06 -4.26 -10.29
CA HIS A 231 -16.10 -5.69 -10.64
C HIS A 231 -15.27 -6.66 -9.77
N SER A 232 -14.74 -6.22 -8.63
CA SER A 232 -14.29 -7.14 -7.58
C SER A 232 -15.35 -7.28 -6.49
N VAL A 233 -15.55 -8.50 -6.04
CA VAL A 233 -16.47 -8.82 -4.94
C VAL A 233 -15.66 -9.58 -3.92
N LEU A 234 -15.52 -9.01 -2.72
CA LEU A 234 -14.75 -9.64 -1.65
C LEU A 234 -15.67 -10.43 -0.74
N THR A 235 -15.25 -11.65 -0.45
CA THR A 235 -15.91 -12.51 0.52
C THR A 235 -15.68 -11.95 1.92
N ASN A 236 -16.74 -11.80 2.71
CA ASN A 236 -16.61 -11.35 4.10
C ASN A 236 -15.96 -12.44 4.96
N HIS A 237 -14.71 -12.21 5.38
CA HIS A 237 -13.94 -13.15 6.21
C HIS A 237 -14.28 -13.05 7.71
N ARG A 238 -15.26 -12.23 8.12
CA ARG A 238 -15.77 -12.19 9.50
C ARG A 238 -16.67 -13.38 9.85
N ILE A 239 -17.09 -14.16 8.85
CA ILE A 239 -17.85 -15.42 9.01
C ILE A 239 -19.06 -15.22 9.94
N VAL A 240 -20.01 -14.42 9.49
CA VAL A 240 -21.14 -13.96 10.29
C VAL A 240 -22.24 -15.00 10.37
N ALA A 241 -22.89 -15.14 11.52
CA ALA A 241 -24.08 -15.99 11.68
C ALA A 241 -25.33 -15.35 11.05
N GLN A 242 -25.39 -14.01 11.03
CA GLN A 242 -26.49 -13.22 10.47
C GLN A 242 -25.90 -12.06 9.65
N ALA A 243 -26.59 -11.64 8.58
CA ALA A 243 -26.10 -10.59 7.67
C ALA A 243 -25.72 -9.30 8.42
N GLU A 244 -26.56 -8.88 9.37
CA GLU A 244 -26.40 -7.66 10.17
C GLU A 244 -25.74 -7.93 11.54
N GLU A 245 -24.97 -9.01 11.70
CA GLU A 245 -24.28 -9.29 12.95
C GLU A 245 -23.34 -8.12 13.30
N ALA A 246 -23.50 -7.49 14.46
CA ALA A 246 -22.62 -6.40 14.89
C ALA A 246 -21.16 -6.87 15.03
N PHE A 247 -20.20 -5.94 14.91
CA PHE A 247 -18.82 -6.21 15.26
C PHE A 247 -18.69 -6.55 16.76
N PRO A 248 -17.77 -7.44 17.15
CA PRO A 248 -17.53 -7.72 18.56
C PRO A 248 -16.90 -6.50 19.25
N ASP A 249 -17.08 -6.37 20.57
CA ASP A 249 -16.54 -5.24 21.35
C ASP A 249 -15.03 -5.08 21.18
N ALA A 250 -14.30 -6.19 21.03
CA ALA A 250 -12.86 -6.20 20.78
C ALA A 250 -12.45 -5.42 19.52
N ALA A 251 -13.33 -5.26 18.52
CA ALA A 251 -13.04 -4.47 17.33
C ALA A 251 -12.83 -2.98 17.63
N PHE A 252 -13.41 -2.48 18.72
CA PHE A 252 -13.35 -1.06 19.10
C PHE A 252 -12.26 -0.77 20.13
N HIS A 253 -11.50 -1.78 20.55
CA HIS A 253 -10.48 -1.72 21.60
C HIS A 253 -9.20 -2.46 21.17
N MET A 254 -8.75 -2.22 19.94
CA MET A 254 -7.59 -2.90 19.35
C MET A 254 -6.25 -2.15 19.55
N THR A 255 -6.28 -0.92 20.06
CA THR A 255 -5.07 -0.14 20.36
C THR A 255 -4.41 -0.63 21.65
N THR A 256 -3.15 -0.24 21.87
CA THR A 256 -2.39 -0.61 23.08
C THR A 256 -2.01 0.63 23.87
N PRO A 257 -1.65 0.52 25.16
CA PRO A 257 -1.13 1.68 25.90
C PRO A 257 0.11 2.32 25.26
N GLN A 258 0.92 1.51 24.55
CA GLN A 258 2.14 1.95 23.86
C GLN A 258 1.86 2.66 22.53
N LEU A 259 0.69 2.41 21.93
CA LEU A 259 0.21 3.05 20.71
C LEU A 259 -1.31 3.18 20.80
N SER A 260 -1.76 4.26 21.45
CA SER A 260 -3.15 4.41 21.89
C SER A 260 -4.12 4.86 20.81
N ASP A 261 -3.59 5.40 19.71
CA ASP A 261 -4.32 6.04 18.63
C ASP A 261 -4.22 5.31 17.30
N LEU A 262 -3.41 4.26 17.20
CA LEU A 262 -3.34 3.36 16.03
C LEU A 262 -3.36 1.90 16.45
N VAL A 263 -3.91 1.06 15.58
CA VAL A 263 -3.85 -0.41 15.71
C VAL A 263 -2.62 -0.90 14.97
N HIS A 264 -1.69 -1.56 15.67
CA HIS A 264 -0.55 -2.23 15.05
C HIS A 264 -0.90 -3.71 14.78
N LEU A 265 -1.34 -4.02 13.57
CA LEU A 265 -1.98 -5.30 13.25
C LEU A 265 -0.99 -6.45 13.01
N SER A 266 0.19 -6.13 12.49
CA SER A 266 1.30 -7.08 12.24
C SER A 266 2.10 -7.44 13.48
N ALA A 267 1.96 -6.70 14.57
CA ALA A 267 2.69 -6.95 15.80
C ALA A 267 2.39 -8.33 16.38
N ASP A 268 3.42 -8.97 16.93
CA ASP A 268 3.26 -10.18 17.73
C ASP A 268 2.39 -9.86 18.96
N PRO A 269 1.21 -10.48 19.12
CA PRO A 269 0.31 -10.22 20.24
C PRO A 269 0.91 -10.61 21.61
N THR A 270 1.99 -11.39 21.63
CA THR A 270 2.72 -11.77 22.86
C THR A 270 3.78 -10.75 23.26
N LYS A 271 4.18 -9.85 22.35
CA LYS A 271 5.17 -8.80 22.60
C LYS A 271 4.46 -7.47 22.86
N GLN A 272 4.82 -6.79 23.96
CA GLN A 272 4.24 -5.50 24.34
C GLN A 272 5.17 -4.32 24.01
N ASN A 273 5.73 -4.32 22.80
CA ASN A 273 6.68 -3.30 22.39
C ASN A 273 5.99 -2.21 21.55
N ALA A 274 6.33 -0.94 21.84
CA ALA A 274 5.96 0.15 20.95
C ALA A 274 6.73 0.00 19.62
N PRO A 275 6.11 0.30 18.47
CA PRO A 275 6.86 0.43 17.22
C PRO A 275 7.91 1.55 17.35
N PRO A 276 9.08 1.43 16.70
CA PRO A 276 10.09 2.49 16.70
C PRO A 276 9.50 3.84 16.25
N LEU A 277 10.01 4.95 16.79
CA LEU A 277 9.50 6.29 16.46
C LEU A 277 9.59 6.60 14.96
N LEU A 278 10.63 6.16 14.27
CA LEU A 278 10.73 6.31 12.80
C LEU A 278 9.64 5.54 12.05
N THR A 279 9.25 4.37 12.56
CA THR A 279 8.15 3.57 11.99
C THR A 279 6.81 4.28 12.24
N GLN A 280 6.61 4.83 13.44
CA GLN A 280 5.43 5.65 13.76
C GLN A 280 5.33 6.90 12.88
N LEU A 281 6.45 7.62 12.69
CA LEU A 281 6.50 8.81 11.85
C LEU A 281 6.00 8.52 10.43
N GLN A 282 6.51 7.47 9.81
CA GLN A 282 6.10 7.03 8.48
C GLN A 282 4.65 6.54 8.44
N ALA A 283 4.18 5.86 9.49
CA ALA A 283 2.77 5.44 9.58
C ALA A 283 1.86 6.67 9.58
N TYR A 284 2.15 7.68 10.40
CA TYR A 284 1.41 8.93 10.40
C TYR A 284 1.51 9.66 9.06
N ALA A 285 2.68 9.71 8.42
CA ALA A 285 2.86 10.34 7.10
C ALA A 285 1.92 9.75 6.03
N GLN A 286 1.69 8.43 6.04
CA GLN A 286 0.74 7.79 5.12
C GLN A 286 -0.72 8.07 5.50
N ILE A 287 -1.02 8.11 6.81
CA ILE A 287 -2.38 8.26 7.33
C ILE A 287 -2.92 9.69 7.19
N ILE A 288 -2.08 10.72 7.35
CA ILE A 288 -2.53 12.13 7.41
C ILE A 288 -3.22 12.63 6.14
N LEU A 289 -3.03 11.96 5.00
CA LEU A 289 -3.70 12.31 3.75
C LEU A 289 -5.20 11.99 3.81
N ALA A 290 -5.57 10.88 4.43
CA ALA A 290 -6.96 10.46 4.61
C ALA A 290 -7.54 10.93 5.96
N HIS A 291 -6.68 11.08 6.98
CA HIS A 291 -7.03 11.42 8.35
C HIS A 291 -6.21 12.61 8.86
N PRO A 292 -6.53 13.85 8.44
CA PRO A 292 -5.76 15.05 8.76
C PRO A 292 -5.60 15.32 10.27
N GLU A 293 -6.48 14.77 11.11
CA GLU A 293 -6.39 14.85 12.57
C GLU A 293 -5.10 14.25 13.15
N TYR A 294 -4.45 13.32 12.45
CA TYR A 294 -3.17 12.74 12.86
C TYR A 294 -1.96 13.66 12.62
N ARG A 295 -2.14 14.81 11.96
CA ARG A 295 -1.03 15.69 11.61
C ARG A 295 -0.29 16.24 12.83
N ALA A 296 -1.01 16.50 13.92
CA ALA A 296 -0.38 16.90 15.18
C ALA A 296 0.52 15.79 15.76
N ARG A 297 0.14 14.51 15.60
CA ARG A 297 0.96 13.36 16.02
C ARG A 297 2.20 13.22 15.15
N TYR A 298 2.03 13.35 13.84
CA TYR A 298 3.12 13.35 12.86
C TYR A 298 4.23 14.34 13.25
N TRP A 299 3.89 15.61 13.47
CA TRP A 299 4.87 16.62 13.90
C TRP A 299 5.45 16.34 15.29
N SER A 300 4.62 15.90 16.24
CA SER A 300 5.10 15.59 17.58
C SER A 300 6.18 14.50 17.58
N VAL A 301 6.02 13.47 16.75
CA VAL A 301 7.02 12.40 16.59
C VAL A 301 8.28 12.93 15.89
N ALA A 302 8.12 13.77 14.85
CA ALA A 302 9.25 14.40 14.17
C ALA A 302 10.10 15.26 15.12
N GLN A 303 9.47 16.05 15.98
CA GLN A 303 10.16 16.86 16.99
C GLN A 303 10.91 16.02 18.01
N GLN A 304 10.37 14.87 18.42
CA GLN A 304 11.07 13.92 19.30
C GLN A 304 12.31 13.33 18.61
N LEU A 305 12.19 13.00 17.32
CA LEU A 305 13.28 12.43 16.52
C LEU A 305 14.35 13.46 16.15
N LYS A 306 14.03 14.75 16.13
CA LYS A 306 14.94 15.83 15.72
C LYS A 306 16.30 15.79 16.44
N ALA A 307 16.35 15.41 17.71
CA ALA A 307 17.60 15.38 18.48
C ALA A 307 18.52 14.19 18.12
N THR A 308 17.96 13.09 17.60
CA THR A 308 18.69 11.82 17.39
C THR A 308 18.79 11.43 15.93
N HIS A 309 17.89 11.93 15.08
CA HIS A 309 17.75 11.59 13.67
C HIS A 309 17.52 12.87 12.83
N ALA A 310 18.22 13.96 13.16
CA ALA A 310 18.08 15.26 12.50
C ALA A 310 18.27 15.19 10.97
N ASP A 311 19.14 14.29 10.52
CA ASP A 311 19.49 14.11 9.10
C ASP A 311 18.60 13.07 8.37
N ASN A 312 17.62 12.47 9.05
CA ASN A 312 16.75 11.50 8.42
C ASN A 312 15.73 12.19 7.52
N VAL A 313 15.59 11.70 6.29
CA VAL A 313 14.71 12.27 5.25
C VAL A 313 13.27 12.46 5.75
N TYR A 314 12.66 11.42 6.34
CA TYR A 314 11.27 11.52 6.84
C TYR A 314 11.12 12.54 7.97
N VAL A 315 12.15 12.70 8.80
CA VAL A 315 12.14 13.72 9.88
C VAL A 315 12.21 15.12 9.27
N LEU A 316 13.07 15.32 8.26
CA LEU A 316 13.21 16.59 7.56
C LEU A 316 11.92 16.97 6.82
N GLU A 317 11.31 16.03 6.10
CA GLU A 317 10.01 16.21 5.43
C GLU A 317 8.92 16.63 6.43
N ALA A 318 8.83 15.95 7.58
CA ALA A 318 7.86 16.27 8.62
C ALA A 318 8.07 17.67 9.24
N LEU A 319 9.33 18.05 9.47
CA LEU A 319 9.69 19.36 10.00
C LEU A 319 9.46 20.47 8.95
N ALA A 320 9.59 20.16 7.66
CA ALA A 320 9.22 21.07 6.59
C ALA A 320 7.70 21.32 6.58
N ASP A 321 6.90 20.27 6.61
CA ASP A 321 5.43 20.37 6.67
C ASP A 321 4.97 21.17 7.91
N GLU A 322 5.56 20.93 9.08
CA GLU A 322 5.27 21.70 10.30
C GLU A 322 5.65 23.18 10.14
N ALA A 323 6.81 23.47 9.54
CA ALA A 323 7.27 24.84 9.36
C ALA A 323 6.33 25.65 8.44
N LEU A 324 5.72 25.01 7.44
CA LEU A 324 4.75 25.63 6.53
C LEU A 324 3.46 26.09 7.23
N GLN A 325 3.07 25.43 8.33
CA GLN A 325 1.88 25.83 9.10
C GLN A 325 2.03 27.14 9.85
N ARG A 326 3.25 27.68 9.94
CA ARG A 326 3.47 29.01 10.52
C ARG A 326 2.90 30.13 9.64
N HIS A 327 2.64 29.84 8.36
CA HIS A 327 2.07 30.76 7.36
C HIS A 327 2.78 32.13 7.33
N ASN A 328 4.10 32.12 7.48
CA ASN A 328 4.91 33.34 7.51
C ASN A 328 6.27 33.12 6.80
N PRO A 329 7.02 34.20 6.48
CA PRO A 329 8.28 34.10 5.75
C PRO A 329 9.36 33.28 6.46
N GLU A 330 9.36 33.28 7.79
CA GLU A 330 10.30 32.48 8.58
C GLU A 330 10.02 30.99 8.41
N GLY A 331 8.76 30.58 8.53
CA GLY A 331 8.29 29.21 8.30
C GLY A 331 8.64 28.71 6.90
N ALA A 332 8.35 29.52 5.87
CA ALA A 332 8.74 29.19 4.50
C ALA A 332 10.27 29.04 4.34
N SER A 333 11.05 29.90 4.99
CA SER A 333 12.52 29.80 4.96
C SER A 333 13.05 28.57 5.69
N LEU A 334 12.39 28.13 6.78
CA LEU A 334 12.70 26.87 7.46
C LEU A 334 12.36 25.67 6.57
N ALA A 335 11.17 25.65 5.97
CA ALA A 335 10.72 24.57 5.11
C ALA A 335 11.65 24.38 3.90
N ILE A 336 12.07 25.49 3.25
CA ILE A 336 13.06 25.44 2.16
C ILE A 336 14.35 24.74 2.63
N ARG A 337 14.88 25.09 3.81
CA ARG A 337 16.11 24.45 4.31
C ARG A 337 15.92 22.97 4.56
N TYR A 338 14.84 22.57 5.24
CA TYR A 338 14.58 21.16 5.52
C TYR A 338 14.39 20.33 4.26
N LEU A 339 13.64 20.84 3.26
CA LEU A 339 13.46 20.14 1.99
C LEU A 339 14.78 20.07 1.20
N GLN A 340 15.57 21.14 1.17
CA GLN A 340 16.91 21.11 0.57
C GLN A 340 17.79 20.05 1.24
N ASP A 341 17.80 19.99 2.57
CA ASP A 341 18.55 18.98 3.31
C ASP A 341 18.03 17.57 3.01
N ALA A 342 16.71 17.37 2.94
CA ALA A 342 16.11 16.08 2.58
C ALA A 342 16.57 15.61 1.19
N LEU A 343 16.52 16.49 0.19
CA LEU A 343 17.00 16.19 -1.16
C LEU A 343 18.51 15.88 -1.20
N HIS A 344 19.35 16.59 -0.43
CA HIS A 344 20.78 16.28 -0.30
C HIS A 344 21.03 14.92 0.37
N ARG A 345 20.10 14.45 1.21
CA ARG A 345 20.15 13.13 1.87
C ARG A 345 19.50 12.02 1.04
N GLY A 346 19.07 12.32 -0.18
CA GLY A 346 18.56 11.34 -1.13
C GLY A 346 17.04 11.15 -1.08
N ALA A 347 16.27 12.14 -0.60
CA ALA A 347 14.83 12.13 -0.77
C ALA A 347 14.46 12.04 -2.26
N THR A 348 13.53 11.13 -2.59
CA THR A 348 13.12 10.83 -3.96
C THR A 348 11.62 11.03 -4.19
N ASN A 349 10.88 11.49 -3.20
CA ASN A 349 9.44 11.73 -3.33
C ASN A 349 9.20 12.94 -4.26
N PRO A 350 8.44 12.79 -5.36
CA PRO A 350 8.17 13.89 -6.30
C PRO A 350 7.64 15.14 -5.61
N SER A 351 6.77 14.97 -4.60
CA SER A 351 6.15 16.07 -3.86
C SER A 351 7.15 16.96 -3.13
N ASP A 352 8.31 16.44 -2.72
CA ASP A 352 9.35 17.26 -2.07
C ASP A 352 9.99 18.24 -3.06
N PHE A 353 10.24 17.78 -4.29
CA PHE A 353 10.77 18.62 -5.37
C PHE A 353 9.75 19.69 -5.77
N GLU A 354 8.48 19.31 -5.86
CA GLU A 354 7.38 20.22 -6.18
C GLU A 354 7.21 21.32 -5.12
N GLU A 355 7.09 20.93 -3.85
CA GLU A 355 6.89 21.86 -2.73
C GLU A 355 8.10 22.79 -2.58
N LEU A 356 9.33 22.26 -2.67
CA LEU A 356 10.53 23.09 -2.62
C LEU A 356 10.57 24.09 -3.78
N ALA A 357 10.22 23.66 -5.00
CA ALA A 357 10.20 24.55 -6.16
C ALA A 357 9.17 25.68 -5.99
N ASP A 358 7.97 25.38 -5.49
CA ASP A 358 6.94 26.39 -5.22
C ASP A 358 7.40 27.41 -4.18
N LEU A 359 8.03 26.95 -3.10
CA LEU A 359 8.58 27.83 -2.07
C LEU A 359 9.70 28.72 -2.60
N LEU A 360 10.57 28.18 -3.46
CA LEU A 360 11.63 28.95 -4.13
C LEU A 360 11.05 29.98 -5.10
N VAL A 361 10.01 29.63 -5.85
CA VAL A 361 9.28 30.58 -6.73
C VAL A 361 8.66 31.71 -5.90
N ALA A 362 7.98 31.39 -4.80
CA ALA A 362 7.40 32.38 -3.89
C ALA A 362 8.49 33.30 -3.30
N ALA A 363 9.68 32.76 -3.04
CA ALA A 363 10.87 33.51 -2.61
C ALA A 363 11.62 34.25 -3.74
N LYS A 364 11.09 34.24 -4.98
CA LYS A 364 11.70 34.84 -6.19
C LYS A 364 13.06 34.24 -6.57
N ARG A 365 13.34 33.00 -6.14
CA ARG A 365 14.56 32.22 -6.43
C ARG A 365 14.31 31.27 -7.62
N LEU A 366 13.89 31.84 -8.74
CA LEU A 366 13.40 31.07 -9.90
C LEU A 366 14.44 30.12 -10.50
N SER A 367 15.71 30.52 -10.58
CA SER A 367 16.79 29.66 -11.09
C SER A 367 17.00 28.41 -10.23
N GLU A 368 16.93 28.55 -8.91
CA GLU A 368 17.05 27.42 -7.99
C GLU A 368 15.82 26.49 -8.09
N ALA A 369 14.62 27.06 -8.27
CA ALA A 369 13.42 26.27 -8.51
C ALA A 369 13.55 25.39 -9.77
N VAL A 370 14.14 25.93 -10.85
CA VAL A 370 14.42 25.15 -12.07
C VAL A 370 15.37 23.99 -11.77
N ASP A 371 16.46 24.23 -11.04
CA ASP A 371 17.44 23.18 -10.73
C ASP A 371 16.82 22.04 -9.92
N VAL A 372 15.98 22.38 -8.92
CA VAL A 372 15.21 21.41 -8.13
C VAL A 372 14.26 20.61 -9.02
N LEU A 373 13.49 21.27 -9.89
CA LEU A 373 12.54 20.59 -10.79
C LEU A 373 13.26 19.69 -11.81
N ARG A 374 14.44 20.09 -12.30
CA ARG A 374 15.27 19.24 -13.16
C ARG A 374 15.75 18.00 -12.44
N GLN A 375 16.19 18.13 -11.19
CA GLN A 375 16.56 16.98 -10.37
C GLN A 375 15.35 16.05 -10.17
N GLY A 376 14.19 16.62 -9.86
CA GLY A 376 12.93 15.90 -9.73
C GLY A 376 12.59 15.10 -10.99
N MET A 377 12.62 15.72 -12.17
CA MET A 377 12.30 15.03 -13.45
C MET A 377 13.26 13.88 -13.76
N VAL A 378 14.49 13.90 -13.28
CA VAL A 378 15.43 12.78 -13.40
C VAL A 378 15.10 11.66 -12.42
N SER A 379 14.73 12.01 -11.18
CA SER A 379 14.37 11.06 -10.12
C SER A 379 13.03 10.38 -10.40
N ALA A 380 12.03 11.15 -10.84
CA ALA A 380 10.65 10.74 -11.09
C ALA A 380 10.19 11.15 -12.50
N PRO A 381 10.70 10.51 -13.56
CA PRO A 381 10.45 10.90 -14.96
C PRO A 381 9.03 10.61 -15.47
N TYR A 382 8.14 10.15 -14.60
CA TYR A 382 6.73 9.85 -14.89
C TYR A 382 5.79 10.69 -14.01
N ASP A 383 6.31 11.71 -13.34
CA ASP A 383 5.50 12.69 -12.63
C ASP A 383 5.21 13.88 -13.54
N ALA A 384 3.95 14.08 -13.92
CA ALA A 384 3.57 15.17 -14.84
C ALA A 384 3.72 16.56 -14.21
N GLU A 385 3.50 16.69 -12.90
CA GLU A 385 3.49 17.99 -12.24
C GLU A 385 4.87 18.63 -12.26
N LEU A 386 5.94 17.84 -12.11
CA LEU A 386 7.31 18.32 -12.25
C LEU A 386 7.58 19.01 -13.60
N TYR A 387 7.09 18.44 -14.70
CA TYR A 387 7.25 19.02 -16.04
C TYR A 387 6.39 20.28 -16.22
N ARG A 388 5.15 20.28 -15.68
CA ARG A 388 4.26 21.44 -15.73
C ARG A 388 4.85 22.64 -14.98
N ARG A 389 5.29 22.42 -13.73
CA ARG A 389 5.96 23.43 -12.91
C ARG A 389 7.23 23.94 -13.61
N ALA A 390 8.09 23.03 -14.10
CA ALA A 390 9.33 23.41 -14.78
C ALA A 390 9.07 24.32 -15.98
N THR A 391 8.09 23.94 -16.82
CA THR A 391 7.68 24.75 -17.97
C THR A 391 7.24 26.15 -17.55
N LYS A 392 6.38 26.27 -16.53
CA LYS A 392 5.89 27.56 -16.00
C LYS A 392 7.02 28.42 -15.46
N VAL A 393 7.95 27.83 -14.71
CA VAL A 393 9.11 28.55 -14.14
C VAL A 393 10.07 29.02 -15.23
N TYR A 394 10.36 28.21 -16.26
CA TYR A 394 11.17 28.65 -17.39
C TYR A 394 10.54 29.82 -18.16
N PHE A 395 9.23 29.83 -18.34
CA PHE A 395 8.54 31.01 -18.90
C PHE A 395 8.70 32.24 -18.02
N ALA A 396 8.61 32.10 -16.69
CA ALA A 396 8.80 33.21 -15.75
C ALA A 396 10.23 33.76 -15.75
N LEU A 397 11.23 32.94 -16.10
CA LEU A 397 12.62 33.34 -16.32
C LEU A 397 12.89 33.98 -17.70
N ASN A 398 11.87 34.11 -18.55
CA ASN A 398 12.01 34.48 -19.97
C ASN A 398 12.89 33.50 -20.79
N GLU A 399 13.05 32.26 -20.32
CA GLU A 399 13.77 31.20 -21.03
C GLU A 399 12.83 30.40 -21.94
N GLY A 400 12.18 31.08 -22.89
CA GLY A 400 11.15 30.49 -23.74
C GLY A 400 11.59 29.21 -24.47
N LYS A 401 12.85 29.15 -24.93
CA LYS A 401 13.39 27.96 -25.59
C LYS A 401 13.43 26.74 -24.66
N SER A 402 13.87 26.94 -23.42
CA SER A 402 13.91 25.90 -22.38
C SER A 402 12.50 25.48 -22.00
N ALA A 403 11.59 26.44 -21.78
CA ALA A 403 10.18 26.17 -21.48
C ALA A 403 9.52 25.29 -22.55
N CYS A 404 9.74 25.62 -23.83
CA CYS A 404 9.19 24.86 -24.95
C CYS A 404 9.79 23.47 -25.10
N ALA A 405 11.08 23.30 -24.79
CA ALA A 405 11.71 21.99 -24.78
C ALA A 405 11.10 21.08 -23.69
N VAL A 406 10.89 21.61 -22.48
CA VAL A 406 10.25 20.85 -21.39
C VAL A 406 8.77 20.56 -21.71
N ALA A 407 8.03 21.53 -22.25
CA ALA A 407 6.65 21.32 -22.68
C ALA A 407 6.53 20.22 -23.75
N ALA A 408 7.45 20.18 -24.72
CA ALA A 408 7.50 19.16 -25.74
C ALA A 408 7.81 17.76 -25.15
N GLN A 409 8.73 17.67 -24.18
CA GLN A 409 8.96 16.43 -23.42
C GLN A 409 7.68 16.01 -22.68
N GLY A 410 6.98 16.96 -22.05
CA GLY A 410 5.69 16.72 -21.41
C GLY A 410 4.64 16.15 -22.36
N VAL A 411 4.48 16.72 -23.57
CA VAL A 411 3.56 16.16 -24.59
C VAL A 411 3.98 14.76 -25.04
N GLN A 412 5.28 14.50 -25.20
CA GLN A 412 5.76 13.18 -25.59
C GLN A 412 5.49 12.13 -24.50
N ARG A 413 5.67 12.54 -23.23
CA ARG A 413 5.60 11.66 -22.07
C ARG A 413 4.18 11.43 -21.58
N PHE A 414 3.36 12.48 -21.60
CA PHE A 414 2.00 12.51 -21.09
C PHE A 414 1.05 12.99 -22.20
N PRO A 415 0.91 12.26 -23.32
CA PRO A 415 0.15 12.70 -24.49
C PRO A 415 -1.33 12.98 -24.20
N GLN A 416 -1.88 12.39 -23.14
CA GLN A 416 -3.24 12.60 -22.63
C GLN A 416 -3.45 13.98 -21.99
N ASP A 417 -2.40 14.61 -21.46
CA ASP A 417 -2.53 15.83 -20.67
C ASP A 417 -2.64 17.07 -21.58
N ASP A 418 -3.84 17.64 -21.62
CA ASP A 418 -4.20 18.81 -22.43
C ASP A 418 -3.44 20.08 -22.01
N GLU A 419 -2.97 20.16 -20.76
CA GLU A 419 -2.22 21.31 -20.26
C GLU A 419 -0.87 21.42 -20.96
N PHE A 420 -0.17 20.30 -21.20
CA PHE A 420 1.07 20.33 -21.97
C PHE A 420 0.87 20.84 -23.39
N ARG A 421 -0.25 20.48 -24.04
CA ARG A 421 -0.56 21.00 -25.38
C ARG A 421 -0.83 22.51 -25.33
N THR A 422 -1.57 22.97 -24.33
CA THR A 422 -1.76 24.41 -24.08
C THR A 422 -0.44 25.14 -23.84
N LEU A 423 0.43 24.60 -22.99
CA LEU A 423 1.75 25.18 -22.70
C LEU A 423 2.64 25.22 -23.94
N LEU A 424 2.63 24.16 -24.76
CA LEU A 424 3.38 24.09 -26.01
C LEU A 424 2.83 25.07 -27.06
N ASN A 425 1.52 25.31 -27.11
CA ASN A 425 0.93 26.30 -28.02
C ASN A 425 1.43 27.73 -27.74
N ARG A 426 1.76 28.06 -26.49
CA ARG A 426 2.35 29.37 -26.12
C ARG A 426 3.71 29.60 -26.78
N CYS A 427 4.41 28.53 -27.15
CA CYS A 427 5.66 28.59 -27.90
C CYS A 427 5.47 29.09 -29.33
N GLY A 428 4.37 28.73 -29.99
CA GLY A 428 4.03 29.19 -31.33
C GLY A 428 3.65 30.68 -31.35
N THR A 429 2.95 31.15 -30.32
CA THR A 429 2.57 32.57 -30.18
C THR A 429 3.74 33.49 -29.83
N ALA A 430 4.73 32.99 -29.07
CA ALA A 430 5.93 33.76 -28.72
C ALA A 430 6.88 34.00 -29.92
N ALA A 431 6.88 33.10 -30.89
CA ALA A 431 7.66 33.26 -32.13
C ALA A 431 7.01 34.26 -33.13
N GLY A 432 5.69 34.48 -33.05
CA GLY A 432 4.95 35.40 -33.91
C GLY A 432 4.96 36.87 -33.45
N GLY A 433 5.43 37.17 -32.24
CA GLY A 433 5.43 38.51 -31.64
C GLY A 433 6.71 39.33 -31.83
N MET A 434 7.74 38.79 -32.51
CA MET A 434 9.00 39.50 -32.80
C MET A 434 9.07 40.08 -34.22
N ASN A 435 7.94 40.13 -34.93
CA ASN A 435 7.80 40.87 -36.18
C ASN A 435 6.66 41.90 -36.03
N ASN A 436 6.97 43.04 -35.42
CA ASN A 436 6.43 44.36 -35.76
C ASN A 436 7.23 45.47 -35.09
#